data_AF-A0A5C6U2X5-F1
#
_entry.id   AF-A0A5C6U2X5-F1
#
_cell.length_a   1.000
_cell.length_b   1.000
_cell.length_c   1.000
_cell.angle_alpha   90.00
_cell.angle_beta   90.00
_cell.angle_gamma   90.00
#
_symmetry.space_group_name_H-M   'P 1'
#
loop_
_entity.id
_entity.type
_entity.pdbx_description
1 polymer ?
#
loop_
_entity_poly.entity_id
_entity_poly.type
_entity_poly.pdbx_seq_one_letter_code
_entity_poly.pdbx_strand_id
1 'polypeptide(L)'
;MYDLRAVLKAMDEALPSEPGWSLVSPEMVKRLYLAGRASFGRIVTLVQRACLHGLMNGAERVGQAHYSAAWLEVAPRRQRSDKYDPFKLDIATVHALANQLSSKLRERE
;
A
#
# COMPACT_ATOMS: atom_id res chain seq x y z
N MET A 1 10.20 -14.56 11.57
CA MET A 1 9.98 -13.22 10.99
C MET A 1 9.45 -13.45 9.58
N TYR A 2 8.21 -13.06 9.26
CA TYR A 2 7.62 -13.32 7.94
C TYR A 2 8.21 -12.35 6.91
N ASP A 3 8.62 -12.86 5.75
CA ASP A 3 9.08 -12.02 4.63
C ASP A 3 7.86 -11.34 3.98
N LEU A 4 7.80 -10.00 4.10
CA LEU A 4 6.75 -9.19 3.50
C LEU A 4 6.62 -9.44 2.00
N ARG A 5 7.72 -9.67 1.27
CA ARG A 5 7.65 -9.97 -0.17
C ARG A 5 6.99 -11.31 -0.45
N ALA A 6 7.31 -12.33 0.34
CA ALA A 6 6.70 -13.66 0.20
C ALA A 6 5.19 -13.60 0.45
N VAL A 7 4.76 -12.83 1.46
CA VAL A 7 3.34 -12.62 1.78
C VAL A 7 2.66 -11.84 0.65
N LEU A 8 3.25 -10.74 0.19
CA LEU A 8 2.68 -9.94 -0.90
C LEU A 8 2.57 -10.75 -2.20
N LYS A 9 3.54 -11.64 -2.48
CA LYS A 9 3.48 -12.56 -3.61
C LYS A 9 2.32 -13.55 -3.48
N ALA A 10 2.19 -14.19 -2.32
CA ALA A 10 1.09 -15.12 -2.06
C ALA A 10 -0.28 -14.42 -2.13
N MET A 11 -0.36 -13.14 -1.73
CA MET A 11 -1.56 -12.34 -1.93
C MET A 11 -1.81 -12.07 -3.42
N ASP A 12 -0.80 -11.67 -4.19
CA ASP A 12 -0.90 -11.47 -5.65
C ASP A 12 -1.51 -12.70 -6.35
N GLU A 13 -1.08 -13.90 -5.95
CA GLU A 13 -1.52 -15.19 -6.50
C GLU A 13 -2.92 -15.62 -6.03
N ALA A 14 -3.35 -15.19 -4.84
CA ALA A 14 -4.62 -15.58 -4.23
C ALA A 14 -5.78 -14.59 -4.49
N LEU A 15 -5.49 -13.45 -5.10
CA LEU A 15 -6.51 -12.42 -5.33
C LEU A 15 -7.44 -12.79 -6.50
N PRO A 16 -8.76 -12.63 -6.34
CA PRO A 16 -9.75 -12.99 -7.36
C PRO A 16 -9.73 -12.04 -8.58
N SER A 17 -9.07 -10.89 -8.48
CA SER A 17 -8.87 -9.92 -9.56
C SER A 17 -7.38 -9.70 -9.80
N GLU A 18 -6.97 -9.66 -11.07
CA GLU A 18 -5.56 -9.47 -11.41
C GLU A 18 -5.08 -8.10 -10.88
N PRO A 19 -4.03 -8.03 -10.06
CA PRO A 19 -3.52 -6.74 -9.64
C PRO A 19 -3.03 -5.94 -10.85
N GLY A 20 -3.52 -4.71 -11.02
CA GLY A 20 -3.08 -3.81 -12.09
C GLY A 20 -1.63 -3.34 -11.89
N TRP A 21 -1.12 -3.44 -10.66
CA TRP A 21 0.29 -3.30 -10.30
C TRP A 21 0.74 -4.55 -9.54
N SER A 22 1.87 -5.14 -9.93
CA SER A 22 2.47 -6.22 -9.16
C SER A 22 2.76 -5.76 -7.74
N LEU A 23 2.18 -6.46 -6.75
CA LEU A 23 2.35 -6.15 -5.32
C LEU A 23 3.81 -6.21 -4.89
N VAL A 24 4.61 -7.04 -5.55
CA VAL A 24 6.04 -7.23 -5.26
C VAL A 24 6.94 -6.23 -5.99
N SER A 25 6.39 -5.35 -6.83
CA SER A 25 7.19 -4.33 -7.50
C SER A 25 7.85 -3.39 -6.47
N PRO A 26 9.10 -2.95 -6.69
CA PRO A 26 9.81 -2.10 -5.73
C PRO A 26 9.05 -0.80 -5.40
N GLU A 27 8.35 -0.24 -6.37
CA GLU A 27 7.53 0.96 -6.17
C GLU A 27 6.32 0.68 -5.28
N MET A 28 5.57 -0.39 -5.59
CA MET A 28 4.39 -0.74 -4.83
C MET A 28 4.74 -1.08 -3.38
N VAL A 29 5.82 -1.82 -3.15
CA VAL A 29 6.32 -2.13 -1.80
C VAL A 29 6.60 -0.84 -1.01
N LYS A 30 7.23 0.18 -1.62
CA LYS A 30 7.49 1.47 -0.96
C LYS A 30 6.20 2.23 -0.64
N ARG A 31 5.24 2.26 -1.58
CA ARG A 31 3.92 2.89 -1.39
C ARG A 31 3.15 2.21 -0.26
N LEU A 32 3.11 0.88 -0.25
CA LEU A 32 2.51 0.07 0.81
C LEU A 32 3.20 0.29 2.16
N TYR A 33 4.53 0.32 2.19
CA TYR A 33 5.31 0.57 3.40
C TYR A 33 4.96 1.93 4.02
N LEU A 34 4.84 2.98 3.21
CA LEU A 34 4.38 4.29 3.66
C LEU A 34 2.94 4.30 4.13
N ALA A 35 2.03 3.76 3.31
CA ALA A 35 0.59 3.71 3.59
C ALA A 35 0.28 2.95 4.89
N GLY A 36 0.96 1.81 5.08
CA GLY A 36 0.90 0.99 6.28
C GLY A 36 1.74 1.51 7.44
N ARG A 37 2.50 2.61 7.26
CA ARG A 37 3.43 3.18 8.25
C ARG A 37 4.36 2.11 8.84
N ALA A 38 4.97 1.29 7.98
CA ALA A 38 5.85 0.17 8.31
C ALA A 38 5.22 -0.96 9.15
N SER A 39 3.90 -0.95 9.37
CA SER A 39 3.20 -2.01 10.08
C SER A 39 2.72 -3.09 9.12
N PHE A 40 3.22 -4.31 9.27
CA PHE A 40 2.84 -5.46 8.46
C PHE A 40 1.31 -5.68 8.43
N GLY A 41 0.66 -5.67 9.59
CA GLY A 41 -0.81 -5.84 9.67
C GLY A 41 -1.57 -4.77 8.90
N ARG A 42 -1.12 -3.51 8.94
CA ARG A 42 -1.75 -2.41 8.20
C ARG A 42 -1.56 -2.55 6.70
N ILE A 43 -0.40 -3.05 6.25
CA ILE A 43 -0.14 -3.32 4.83
C ILE A 43 -1.11 -4.38 4.31
N VAL A 44 -1.23 -5.51 5.02
CA VAL A 44 -2.15 -6.61 4.64
C VAL A 44 -3.59 -6.12 4.59
N THR A 45 -4.06 -5.40 5.62
CA THR A 45 -5.42 -4.83 5.64
C THR A 45 -5.65 -3.88 4.46
N LEU A 46 -4.65 -3.08 4.09
CA LEU A 46 -4.77 -2.12 3.00
C LEU A 46 -4.89 -2.82 1.64
N VAL A 47 -4.10 -3.87 1.40
CA VAL A 47 -4.22 -4.68 0.18
C VAL A 47 -5.59 -5.35 0.11
N GLN A 48 -6.05 -5.99 1.18
CA GLN A 48 -7.38 -6.63 1.22
C GLN A 48 -8.51 -5.65 0.90
N ARG A 49 -8.47 -4.43 1.48
CA ARG A 49 -9.46 -3.38 1.19
C ARG A 49 -9.40 -2.89 -0.26
N ALA A 50 -8.20 -2.72 -0.82
CA ALA A 50 -8.07 -2.33 -2.22
C ALA A 50 -8.70 -3.37 -3.15
N CYS A 51 -8.50 -4.65 -2.86
CA CYS A 51 -9.11 -5.74 -3.62
C CYS A 51 -10.64 -5.78 -3.47
N LEU A 52 -11.16 -5.51 -2.26
CA LEU A 52 -12.60 -5.37 -2.04
C LEU A 52 -13.19 -4.22 -2.88
N HIS A 53 -12.53 -3.06 -2.93
CA HIS A 53 -12.96 -1.96 -3.80
C HIS A 53 -12.91 -2.33 -5.29
N GLY A 54 -11.88 -3.05 -5.73
CA GLY A 54 -11.80 -3.55 -7.10
C GLY A 54 -12.99 -4.47 -7.43
N LEU A 55 -13.29 -5.42 -6.55
CA LEU A 55 -14.40 -6.35 -6.71
C LEU A 55 -15.76 -5.62 -6.75
N MET A 56 -15.99 -4.69 -5.81
CA MET A 56 -17.24 -3.90 -5.75
C MET A 56 -17.45 -3.04 -7.00
N ASN A 57 -16.37 -2.59 -7.63
CA ASN A 57 -16.41 -1.79 -8.86
C ASN A 57 -16.46 -2.67 -10.12
N GLY A 58 -16.50 -4.00 -10.00
CA GLY A 58 -16.44 -4.91 -11.14
C GLY A 58 -15.13 -4.80 -11.93
N ALA A 59 -14.04 -4.34 -11.28
CA ALA A 59 -12.77 -4.14 -11.93
C ALA A 59 -12.10 -5.50 -12.19
N GLU A 60 -11.78 -5.78 -13.45
CA GLU A 60 -10.91 -6.90 -13.81
C GLU A 60 -9.54 -6.78 -13.14
N ARG A 61 -9.08 -5.54 -12.92
CA ARG A 61 -7.79 -5.24 -12.31
C ARG A 61 -7.79 -4.25 -11.16
N VAL A 62 -7.08 -4.60 -10.08
CA VAL A 62 -6.90 -3.71 -8.92
C VAL A 62 -5.78 -2.70 -9.19
N GLY A 63 -6.16 -1.50 -9.65
CA GLY A 63 -5.23 -0.38 -9.88
C GLY A 63 -5.14 0.66 -8.75
N GLN A 64 -4.40 1.74 -9.02
CA GLN A 64 -4.12 2.86 -8.12
C GLN A 64 -5.35 3.43 -7.42
N ALA A 65 -6.47 3.60 -8.14
CA ALA A 65 -7.70 4.16 -7.60
C ALA A 65 -8.24 3.36 -6.39
N HIS A 66 -8.15 2.03 -6.44
CA HIS A 66 -8.63 1.15 -5.38
C HIS A 66 -7.73 1.20 -4.14
N TYR A 67 -6.42 1.28 -4.33
CA TYR A 67 -5.46 1.48 -3.23
C TYR A 67 -5.61 2.85 -2.59
N SER A 68 -5.87 3.88 -3.39
CA SER A 68 -6.13 5.24 -2.91
C SER A 68 -7.40 5.27 -2.05
N ALA A 69 -8.49 4.63 -2.52
CA ALA A 69 -9.73 4.47 -1.76
C ALA A 69 -9.49 3.73 -0.44
N ALA A 70 -8.83 2.57 -0.49
CA ALA A 70 -8.50 1.78 0.70
C ALA A 70 -7.66 2.57 1.72
N TRP A 71 -6.71 3.37 1.24
CA TRP A 71 -5.89 4.20 2.10
C TRP A 71 -6.70 5.31 2.78
N LEU A 72 -7.59 6.00 2.07
CA LEU A 72 -8.43 7.05 2.63
C LEU A 72 -9.30 6.54 3.78
N GLU A 73 -9.73 5.27 3.75
CA GLU A 73 -10.50 4.66 4.84
C GLU A 73 -9.68 4.48 6.13
N VAL A 74 -8.41 4.07 6.00
CA VAL A 74 -7.53 3.71 7.14
C VAL A 74 -6.58 4.84 7.57
N ALA A 75 -6.44 5.88 6.74
CA ALA A 75 -5.59 7.02 7.02
C ALA A 75 -6.16 7.89 8.16
N PRO A 76 -5.31 8.55 8.96
CA PRO A 76 -5.74 9.54 9.94
C PRO A 76 -6.54 10.65 9.26
N ARG A 77 -7.66 11.11 9.85
CA ARG A 77 -8.56 12.12 9.26
C ARG A 77 -7.82 13.33 8.68
N ARG A 78 -6.83 13.87 9.41
CA ARG A 78 -6.01 15.03 8.99
C ARG A 78 -5.12 14.80 7.76
N GLN A 79 -4.92 13.54 7.38
CA GLN A 79 -4.10 13.14 6.24
C GLN A 79 -4.95 12.61 5.07
N ARG A 80 -6.28 12.53 5.18
CA ARG A 80 -7.15 12.00 4.12
C ARG A 80 -7.31 12.99 2.96
N SER A 81 -6.23 13.24 2.24
CA SER A 81 -6.23 14.06 1.02
C SER A 81 -5.14 13.58 0.06
N ASP A 82 -5.31 13.92 -1.21
CA ASP A 82 -4.43 13.52 -2.30
C ASP A 82 -2.97 13.91 -2.08
N LYS A 83 -2.72 15.02 -1.36
CA LYS A 83 -1.38 15.48 -1.01
C LYS A 83 -0.58 14.48 -0.18
N TYR A 84 -1.26 13.62 0.58
CA TYR A 84 -0.62 12.66 1.48
C TYR A 84 -0.79 11.21 1.01
N ASP A 85 -1.54 10.98 -0.06
CA ASP A 85 -1.86 9.65 -0.56
C ASP A 85 -0.61 9.01 -1.21
N PRO A 86 -0.04 7.95 -0.61
CA PRO A 86 1.15 7.29 -1.14
C PRO A 86 0.96 6.71 -2.53
N PHE A 87 -0.27 6.51 -3.00
CA PHE A 87 -0.58 6.00 -4.33
C PHE A 87 -0.71 7.09 -5.38
N LYS A 88 -0.87 8.36 -4.99
CA LYS A 88 -0.92 9.51 -5.90
C LYS A 88 0.37 10.32 -5.96
N LEU A 89 1.24 10.17 -4.96
CA LEU A 89 2.55 10.81 -4.93
C LEU A 89 3.47 10.30 -6.05
N ASP A 90 4.39 11.16 -6.49
CA ASP A 90 5.48 10.76 -7.36
C ASP A 90 6.43 9.80 -6.63
N ILE A 91 7.10 8.94 -7.39
CA ILE A 91 7.92 7.88 -6.80
C ILE A 91 9.16 8.42 -6.06
N ALA A 92 9.69 9.59 -6.45
CA ALA A 92 10.84 10.20 -5.78
C ALA A 92 10.45 10.67 -4.36
N THR A 93 9.28 11.30 -4.22
CA THR A 93 8.70 11.69 -2.93
C THR A 93 8.38 10.48 -2.07
N VAL A 94 7.76 9.43 -2.64
CA VAL A 94 7.52 8.16 -1.93
C VAL A 94 8.83 7.59 -1.40
N HIS A 95 9.90 7.60 -2.20
CA HIS A 95 11.19 7.09 -1.77
C HIS A 95 11.80 7.90 -0.62
N ALA A 96 11.79 9.23 -0.73
CA ALA A 96 12.29 10.11 0.31
C ALA A 96 11.54 9.92 1.63
N LEU A 97 10.21 9.87 1.58
CA LEU A 97 9.36 9.66 2.76
C LEU A 97 9.57 8.27 3.38
N ALA A 98 9.73 7.22 2.57
CA ALA A 98 9.97 5.87 3.06
C ALA A 98 11.29 5.77 3.82
N ASN A 99 12.34 6.44 3.30
CA ASN A 99 13.63 6.53 3.98
C ASN A 99 13.52 7.30 5.30
N GLN A 100 12.82 8.45 5.31
CA GLN A 100 12.58 9.21 6.55
C GLN A 100 11.82 8.38 7.59
N LEU A 101 10.81 7.61 7.18
CA LEU A 101 10.07 6.73 8.09
C LEU A 101 10.98 5.65 8.68
N SER A 102 11.80 5.01 7.85
CA SER A 102 12.76 3.99 8.30
C SER A 102 13.80 4.55 9.27
N SER A 103 14.34 5.75 9.02
CA SER A 103 15.26 6.40 9.97
C SER A 103 14.60 6.67 11.32
N LYS A 104 13.38 7.22 11.32
CA LYS A 104 12.63 7.50 12.55
C LYS A 104 12.27 6.25 13.36
N LEU A 105 12.12 5.10 12.71
CA LEU A 105 11.87 3.84 13.40
C LEU A 105 13.15 3.33 14.08
N ARG A 106 14.30 3.43 13.41
CA ARG A 106 15.61 3.06 13.97
C ARG A 106 16.02 3.92 15.16
N GLU A 107 15.64 5.20 15.18
CA GLU A 107 15.89 6.11 16.32
C GLU A 107 15.04 5.79 17.56
N ARG A 108 14.04 4.91 17.45
CA ARG A 108 13.11 4.54 18.53
C ARG A 108 13.39 3.15 19.11
N GLU A 109 14.29 2.40 18.50
CA GLU A 109 14.82 1.11 18.98
C GLU A 109 16.03 1.35 19.89
#